data_AF-A0A353C7L8-F1
#
_entry.id   AF-A0A353C7L8-F1
#
_cell.length_a   1.000
_cell.length_b   1.000
_cell.length_c   1.000
_cell.angle_alpha   90.00
_cell.angle_beta   90.00
_cell.angle_gamma   90.00
#
_symmetry.space_group_name_H-M   'P 1'
#
loop_
_entity.id
_entity.type
_entity.pdbx_description
1 polymer ?
#
loop_
_entity_poly.entity_id
_entity_poly.type
_entity_poly.pdbx_seq_one_letter_code
_entity_poly.pdbx_strand_id
1 'polypeptide(L)'
;MEWIAAGYSSPQLLINYVGFLMMPFIFIGLYAVQIPRVSIGVLVAAILYGSVFVYFGHTTLYALQENIADYEALWFRLGPVYTIHGILMVVSGLLFAILSFGRGVLNRTGLAIFILGITMNLVIAFLPVGDLVQIVGSSIRNLGLVIIGIGLILEKSPDV
;
A
#
# COMPACT_ATOMS: atom_id res chain seq x y z
N MET A 1 -8.83 16.34 6.52
CA MET A 1 -9.86 16.39 5.46
C MET A 1 -11.11 15.61 5.85
N GLU A 2 -11.03 14.43 6.45
CA GLU A 2 -12.17 13.79 7.18
C GLU A 2 -12.69 14.62 8.37
N TRP A 3 -11.80 15.33 9.06
CA TRP A 3 -12.09 16.05 10.31
C TRP A 3 -13.07 17.23 10.18
N ILE A 4 -13.30 17.74 8.97
CA ILE A 4 -14.28 18.82 8.72
C ILE A 4 -15.58 18.27 8.13
N ALA A 5 -15.54 17.05 7.54
CA ALA A 5 -16.62 16.50 6.73
C ALA A 5 -17.43 15.38 7.41
N ALA A 6 -16.98 14.86 8.58
CA ALA A 6 -17.62 13.74 9.27
C ALA A 6 -17.81 12.49 8.38
N GLY A 7 -16.79 12.18 7.57
CA GLY A 7 -16.84 11.10 6.59
C GLY A 7 -15.87 11.28 5.43
N TYR A 8 -15.98 10.41 4.44
CA TYR A 8 -15.25 10.50 3.18
C TYR A 8 -15.59 11.78 2.43
N SER A 9 -14.54 12.42 1.89
CA SER A 9 -14.69 13.53 0.94
C SER A 9 -14.36 13.08 -0.48
N SER A 10 -15.08 13.58 -1.48
CA SER A 10 -14.82 13.22 -2.89
C SER A 10 -13.36 13.48 -3.32
N PRO A 11 -12.72 14.61 -2.95
CA PRO A 11 -11.31 14.84 -3.28
C PRO A 11 -10.37 13.80 -2.66
N GLN A 12 -10.64 13.38 -1.41
CA GLN A 12 -9.86 12.34 -0.74
C GLN A 12 -10.00 10.99 -1.44
N LEU A 13 -11.22 10.60 -1.83
CA LEU A 13 -11.46 9.35 -2.56
C LEU A 13 -10.77 9.33 -3.92
N LEU A 14 -10.74 10.47 -4.63
CA LEU A 14 -10.01 10.61 -5.89
C LEU A 14 -8.49 10.52 -5.69
N ILE A 15 -7.94 11.15 -4.66
CA ILE A 15 -6.51 11.02 -4.33
C ILE A 15 -6.16 9.56 -4.02
N ASN A 16 -6.98 8.88 -3.21
CA ASN A 16 -6.80 7.47 -2.90
C ASN A 16 -6.89 6.60 -4.16
N TYR A 17 -7.86 6.85 -5.03
CA TYR A 17 -8.02 6.14 -6.30
C TYR A 17 -6.75 6.22 -7.15
N VAL A 18 -6.23 7.43 -7.38
CA VAL A 18 -4.98 7.63 -8.14
C VAL A 18 -3.81 6.93 -7.47
N GLY A 19 -3.68 7.06 -6.15
CA GLY A 19 -2.63 6.39 -5.38
C GLY A 19 -2.68 4.87 -5.52
N PHE A 20 -3.87 4.27 -5.44
CA PHE A 20 -4.07 2.83 -5.58
C PHE A 20 -3.82 2.35 -7.01
N LEU A 21 -4.25 3.12 -8.02
CA LEU A 21 -4.03 2.79 -9.43
C LEU A 21 -2.54 2.67 -9.79
N MET A 22 -1.68 3.43 -9.13
CA MET A 22 -0.23 3.42 -9.40
C MET A 22 0.51 2.24 -8.78
N MET A 23 -0.04 1.62 -7.72
CA MET A 23 0.65 0.58 -6.94
C MET A 23 1.06 -0.66 -7.76
N PRO A 24 0.24 -1.22 -8.66
CA PRO A 24 0.67 -2.35 -9.50
C PRO A 24 1.94 -2.02 -10.29
N PHE A 25 1.99 -0.84 -10.92
CA PHE A 25 3.14 -0.42 -11.72
C PHE A 25 4.38 -0.19 -10.86
N ILE A 26 4.21 0.40 -9.67
CA ILE A 26 5.30 0.58 -8.71
C ILE A 26 5.90 -0.78 -8.33
N PHE A 27 5.09 -1.76 -7.94
CA PHE A 27 5.60 -3.05 -7.47
C PHE A 27 6.25 -3.89 -8.57
N ILE A 28 5.69 -3.87 -9.79
CA ILE A 28 6.31 -4.49 -10.94
C ILE A 28 7.63 -3.79 -11.31
N GLY A 29 7.68 -2.46 -11.27
CA GLY A 29 8.90 -1.69 -11.47
C GLY A 29 9.98 -2.01 -10.44
N LEU A 30 9.61 -2.08 -9.16
CA LEU A 30 10.51 -2.47 -8.08
C LEU A 30 11.00 -3.93 -8.22
N TYR A 31 10.19 -4.84 -8.74
CA TYR A 31 10.66 -6.18 -9.09
C TYR A 31 11.68 -6.12 -10.24
N ALA A 32 11.37 -5.37 -11.30
CA ALA A 32 12.20 -5.28 -12.50
C ALA A 32 13.61 -4.74 -12.21
N VAL A 33 13.75 -3.72 -11.34
CA VAL A 33 15.07 -3.18 -10.96
C VAL A 33 15.93 -4.17 -10.17
N GLN A 34 15.35 -5.21 -9.58
CA GLN A 34 16.07 -6.22 -8.82
C GLN A 34 16.58 -7.39 -9.68
N ILE A 35 16.23 -7.46 -10.97
CA ILE A 35 16.71 -8.51 -11.88
C ILE A 35 18.22 -8.34 -12.13
N PRO A 36 19.02 -9.44 -12.16
CA PRO A 36 18.64 -10.85 -11.99
C PRO A 36 18.75 -11.37 -10.54
N ARG A 37 18.95 -10.49 -9.55
CA ARG A 37 19.23 -10.85 -8.15
C ARG A 37 17.98 -11.28 -7.36
N VAL A 38 16.83 -11.34 -8.01
CA VAL A 38 15.51 -11.50 -7.39
C VAL A 38 14.88 -12.85 -7.73
N SER A 39 14.11 -13.42 -6.80
CA SER A 39 13.38 -14.68 -7.02
C SER A 39 11.99 -14.43 -7.60
N ILE A 40 11.41 -15.47 -8.21
CA ILE A 40 10.02 -15.45 -8.68
C ILE A 40 9.01 -15.21 -7.55
N GLY A 41 9.37 -15.54 -6.30
CA GLY A 41 8.53 -15.24 -5.14
C GLY A 41 8.27 -13.74 -4.95
N VAL A 42 9.23 -12.88 -5.31
CA VAL A 42 9.04 -11.42 -5.29
C VAL A 42 8.09 -10.97 -6.39
N LEU A 43 8.14 -11.59 -7.58
CA LEU A 43 7.18 -11.32 -8.65
C LEU A 43 5.76 -11.69 -8.24
N VAL A 44 5.58 -12.89 -7.67
CA VAL A 44 4.27 -13.33 -7.17
C VAL A 44 3.75 -12.36 -6.10
N ALA A 45 4.61 -11.98 -5.14
CA ALA A 45 4.25 -11.00 -4.12
C ALA A 45 3.89 -9.63 -4.71
N ALA A 46 4.64 -9.15 -5.70
CA ALA A 46 4.38 -7.89 -6.41
C ALA A 46 3.04 -7.90 -7.16
N ILE A 47 2.75 -8.99 -7.88
CA ILE A 47 1.49 -9.17 -8.61
C ILE A 47 0.31 -9.23 -7.63
N LEU A 48 0.43 -10.03 -6.56
CA LEU A 48 -0.61 -10.14 -5.54
C LEU A 48 -0.87 -8.78 -4.88
N TYR A 49 0.18 -8.10 -4.42
CA TYR A 49 0.04 -6.79 -3.80
C TYR A 49 -0.57 -5.78 -4.77
N GLY A 50 -0.10 -5.72 -6.01
CA GLY A 50 -0.69 -4.89 -7.06
C GLY A 50 -2.17 -5.17 -7.28
N SER A 51 -2.58 -6.44 -7.40
CA SER A 51 -3.99 -6.82 -7.61
C SER A 51 -4.90 -6.37 -6.46
N VAL A 52 -4.40 -6.38 -5.23
CA VAL A 52 -5.13 -5.88 -4.06
C VAL A 52 -5.40 -4.38 -4.16
N PHE A 53 -4.44 -3.60 -4.68
CA PHE A 53 -4.65 -2.18 -4.90
C PHE A 53 -5.57 -1.86 -6.08
N VAL A 54 -5.67 -2.75 -7.07
CA VAL A 54 -6.73 -2.64 -8.09
C VAL A 54 -8.11 -2.79 -7.43
N TYR A 55 -8.27 -3.76 -6.54
CA TYR A 55 -9.51 -3.91 -5.76
C TYR A 55 -9.78 -2.67 -4.89
N PHE A 56 -8.79 -2.16 -4.14
CA PHE A 56 -8.98 -0.95 -3.35
C PHE A 56 -9.31 0.27 -4.21
N GLY A 57 -8.74 0.38 -5.41
CA GLY A 57 -9.15 1.39 -6.40
C GLY A 57 -10.61 1.25 -6.83
N HIS A 58 -11.11 0.03 -7.01
CA HIS A 58 -12.54 -0.20 -7.21
C HIS A 58 -13.35 0.24 -5.99
N THR A 59 -12.91 -0.03 -4.75
CA THR A 59 -13.67 0.37 -3.55
C THR A 59 -13.79 1.88 -3.39
N THR A 60 -12.79 2.66 -3.84
CA THR A 60 -12.88 4.13 -3.79
C THR A 60 -13.86 4.67 -4.84
N LEU A 61 -13.86 4.11 -6.05
CA LEU A 61 -14.86 4.45 -7.06
C LEU A 61 -16.27 4.06 -6.61
N TYR A 62 -16.41 2.89 -5.99
CA TYR A 62 -17.68 2.42 -5.44
C TYR A 62 -18.19 3.38 -4.35
N ALA A 63 -17.34 3.76 -3.41
CA ALA A 63 -17.69 4.73 -2.36
C ALA A 63 -18.11 6.08 -2.94
N LEU A 64 -17.43 6.53 -4.01
CA LEU A 64 -17.74 7.78 -4.70
C LEU A 64 -19.09 7.71 -5.42
N GLN A 65 -19.35 6.63 -6.14
CA GLN A 65 -20.60 6.42 -6.89
C GLN A 65 -21.80 6.32 -5.95
N GLU A 66 -21.69 5.54 -4.89
CA GLU A 66 -22.79 5.24 -3.96
C GLU A 66 -22.91 6.29 -2.82
N ASN A 67 -22.07 7.33 -2.84
CA ASN A 67 -22.00 8.36 -1.80
C ASN A 67 -21.89 7.77 -0.38
N ILE A 68 -21.02 6.76 -0.22
CA ILE A 68 -20.80 6.10 1.07
C ILE A 68 -20.18 7.11 2.04
N ALA A 69 -20.82 7.28 3.20
CA ALA A 69 -20.47 8.31 4.17
C ALA A 69 -19.07 8.09 4.78
N ASP A 70 -18.72 6.85 5.13
CA ASP A 70 -17.51 6.56 5.89
C ASP A 70 -16.98 5.14 5.69
N TYR A 71 -15.89 4.82 6.41
CA TYR A 71 -15.24 3.52 6.38
C TYR A 71 -16.13 2.38 6.90
N GLU A 72 -16.88 2.62 7.99
CA GLU A 72 -17.72 1.58 8.60
C GLU A 72 -18.84 1.17 7.65
N ALA A 73 -19.50 2.15 7.01
CA ALA A 73 -20.52 1.92 6.00
C ALA A 73 -19.94 1.18 4.77
N LEU A 74 -18.73 1.54 4.31
CA LEU A 74 -18.07 0.87 3.20
C LEU A 74 -17.73 -0.58 3.55
N TRP A 75 -17.18 -0.81 4.75
CA TRP A 75 -16.81 -2.13 5.23
C TRP A 75 -18.04 -3.03 5.38
N PHE A 76 -19.13 -2.52 5.95
CA PHE A 76 -20.40 -3.26 6.06
C PHE A 76 -20.96 -3.62 4.67
N ARG A 77 -20.84 -2.71 3.70
CA ARG A 77 -21.35 -2.91 2.34
C ARG A 77 -20.55 -3.94 1.54
N LEU A 78 -19.23 -3.93 1.65
CA LEU A 78 -18.33 -4.84 0.92
C LEU A 78 -18.09 -6.16 1.65
N GLY A 79 -18.30 -6.17 2.97
CA GLY A 79 -18.30 -7.34 3.82
C GLY A 79 -16.98 -8.14 3.77
N PRO A 80 -17.05 -9.48 3.80
CA PRO A 80 -15.88 -10.35 3.91
C PRO A 80 -14.84 -10.16 2.79
N VAL A 81 -15.27 -9.76 1.58
CA VAL A 81 -14.36 -9.57 0.44
C VAL A 81 -13.37 -8.45 0.72
N TYR A 82 -13.81 -7.38 1.40
CA TYR A 82 -12.94 -6.29 1.81
C TYR A 82 -11.87 -6.78 2.79
N THR A 83 -12.28 -7.55 3.80
CA THR A 83 -11.36 -8.12 4.80
C THR A 83 -10.34 -9.07 4.18
N ILE A 84 -10.75 -9.93 3.24
CA ILE A 84 -9.85 -10.85 2.53
C ILE A 84 -8.78 -10.06 1.76
N HIS A 85 -9.17 -9.00 1.06
CA HIS A 85 -8.20 -8.15 0.35
C HIS A 85 -7.29 -7.39 1.31
N GLY A 86 -7.80 -6.94 2.46
CA GLY A 86 -6.98 -6.38 3.54
C GLY A 86 -5.91 -7.34 4.05
N ILE A 87 -6.27 -8.60 4.31
CA ILE A 87 -5.31 -9.65 4.70
C ILE A 87 -4.30 -9.90 3.58
N LEU A 88 -4.77 -9.99 2.34
CA LEU A 88 -3.91 -10.23 1.19
C LEU A 88 -2.92 -9.08 0.98
N MET A 89 -3.32 -7.82 1.21
CA MET A 89 -2.45 -6.64 1.19
C MET A 89 -1.28 -6.83 2.17
N VAL A 90 -1.59 -7.18 3.43
CA VAL A 90 -0.59 -7.35 4.47
C VAL A 90 0.37 -8.48 4.12
N VAL A 91 -0.16 -9.67 3.79
CA VAL A 91 0.66 -10.85 3.51
C VAL A 91 1.56 -10.64 2.30
N SER A 92 1.01 -10.16 1.18
CA SER A 92 1.78 -9.96 -0.04
C SER A 92 2.81 -8.83 0.09
N GLY A 93 2.48 -7.75 0.83
CA GLY A 93 3.39 -6.65 1.06
C GLY A 93 4.57 -7.02 1.95
N LEU A 94 4.31 -7.74 3.05
CA LEU A 94 5.37 -8.29 3.90
C LEU A 94 6.24 -9.28 3.13
N LEU A 95 5.62 -10.18 2.36
CA LEU A 95 6.35 -11.16 1.56
C LEU A 95 7.27 -10.47 0.54
N PHE A 96 6.76 -9.45 -0.17
CA PHE A 96 7.57 -8.66 -1.10
C PHE A 96 8.77 -8.04 -0.38
N ALA A 97 8.52 -7.32 0.71
CA ALA A 97 9.57 -6.58 1.39
C ALA A 97 10.64 -7.49 2.02
N ILE A 98 10.22 -8.58 2.68
CA ILE A 98 11.13 -9.54 3.32
C ILE A 98 12.01 -10.23 2.27
N LEU A 99 11.41 -10.69 1.16
CA LEU A 99 12.16 -11.36 0.10
C LEU A 99 13.13 -10.41 -0.62
N SER A 100 12.79 -9.12 -0.71
CA SER A 100 13.66 -8.07 -1.26
C SER A 100 14.75 -7.60 -0.29
N PHE A 101 14.52 -7.66 1.03
CA PHE A 101 15.43 -7.13 2.05
C PHE A 101 16.85 -7.72 1.96
N GLY A 102 16.93 -9.03 1.70
CA GLY A 102 18.21 -9.75 1.59
C GLY A 102 18.98 -9.53 0.28
N ARG A 103 18.41 -8.82 -0.70
CA ARG A 103 18.98 -8.73 -2.06
C ARG A 103 19.89 -7.52 -2.28
N GLY A 104 19.83 -6.53 -1.39
CA GLY A 104 20.72 -5.37 -1.41
C GLY A 104 20.59 -4.44 -2.62
N VAL A 105 19.50 -4.56 -3.39
CA VAL A 105 19.20 -3.69 -4.54
C VAL A 105 18.25 -2.55 -4.16
N LEU A 106 17.31 -2.81 -3.25
CA LEU A 106 16.41 -1.78 -2.75
C LEU A 106 16.94 -1.21 -1.43
N ASN A 107 16.65 0.07 -1.19
CA ASN A 107 17.02 0.76 0.05
C ASN A 107 16.44 0.03 1.27
N ARG A 108 17.32 -0.50 2.13
CA ARG A 108 16.92 -1.29 3.32
C ARG A 108 16.13 -0.49 4.33
N THR A 109 16.46 0.79 4.51
CA THR A 109 15.72 1.69 5.41
C THR A 109 14.29 1.88 4.92
N GLY A 110 14.11 2.12 3.61
CA GLY A 110 12.79 2.21 3.00
C GLY A 110 11.97 0.93 3.13
N LEU A 111 12.60 -0.24 2.92
CA LEU A 111 11.95 -1.54 3.14
C LEU A 111 11.55 -1.76 4.61
N ALA A 112 12.40 -1.40 5.57
CA ALA A 112 12.10 -1.52 7.00
C ALA A 112 10.92 -0.63 7.40
N ILE A 113 10.91 0.63 6.93
CA ILE A 113 9.80 1.56 7.16
C ILE A 113 8.51 1.05 6.50
N PHE A 114 8.60 0.47 5.30
CA PHE A 114 7.46 -0.14 4.63
C PHE A 114 6.88 -1.30 5.44
N ILE A 115 7.73 -2.22 5.93
CA ILE A 115 7.34 -3.34 6.81
C ILE A 115 6.68 -2.81 8.09
N LEU A 116 7.28 -1.79 8.71
CA LEU A 116 6.73 -1.16 9.91
C LEU A 116 5.32 -0.62 9.64
N GLY A 117 5.13 0.11 8.55
CA GLY A 117 3.82 0.67 8.18
C GLY A 117 2.75 -0.40 7.94
N ILE A 118 3.10 -1.49 7.23
CA ILE A 118 2.17 -2.62 7.05
C ILE A 118 1.84 -3.30 8.38
N THR A 119 2.84 -3.52 9.22
CA THR A 119 2.65 -4.16 10.52
C THR A 119 1.77 -3.31 11.42
N MET A 120 1.97 -1.98 11.40
CA MET A 120 1.08 -1.04 12.10
C MET A 120 -0.34 -1.13 11.56
N ASN A 121 -0.55 -1.12 10.24
CA ASN A 121 -1.89 -1.29 9.66
C ASN A 121 -2.58 -2.56 10.16
N LEU A 122 -1.85 -3.69 10.23
CA LEU A 122 -2.38 -4.94 10.77
C LEU A 122 -2.75 -4.81 12.25
N VAL A 123 -1.84 -4.31 13.10
CA VAL A 123 -2.08 -4.17 14.54
C VAL A 123 -3.27 -3.25 14.80
N ILE A 124 -3.31 -2.11 14.12
CA ILE A 124 -4.36 -1.10 14.26
C ILE A 124 -5.72 -1.66 13.83
N ALA A 125 -5.77 -2.53 12.81
CA ALA A 125 -7.01 -3.15 12.36
C ALA A 125 -7.68 -4.04 13.44
N PHE A 126 -6.94 -4.49 14.45
CA PHE A 126 -7.49 -5.27 15.58
C PHE A 126 -7.78 -4.43 16.82
N LEU A 127 -7.43 -3.15 16.82
CA LEU A 127 -7.68 -2.26 17.94
C LEU A 127 -8.96 -1.45 17.67
N PRO A 128 -9.79 -1.19 18.69
CA PRO A 128 -10.95 -0.29 18.57
C PRO A 128 -10.48 1.17 18.59
N VAL A 129 -9.60 1.51 17.66
CA VAL A 129 -9.00 2.84 17.51
C VAL A 129 -9.59 3.51 16.26
N GLY A 130 -9.87 4.80 16.36
CA GLY A 130 -10.50 5.54 15.26
C GLY A 130 -9.65 5.56 13.99
N ASP A 131 -10.30 5.81 12.85
CA ASP A 131 -9.74 5.79 11.49
C ASP A 131 -8.44 6.61 11.34
N LEU A 132 -8.28 7.65 12.16
CA LEU A 132 -7.06 8.47 12.28
C LEU A 132 -5.79 7.64 12.48
N VAL A 133 -5.88 6.55 13.25
CA VAL A 133 -4.71 5.72 13.56
C VAL A 133 -4.34 4.86 12.34
N GLN A 134 -5.30 4.40 11.54
CA GLN A 134 -5.03 3.65 10.30
C GLN A 134 -4.32 4.50 9.24
N ILE A 135 -4.61 5.80 9.19
CA ILE A 135 -3.90 6.75 8.31
C ILE A 135 -2.41 6.79 8.64
N VAL A 136 -2.04 6.70 9.92
CA VAL A 136 -0.63 6.72 10.35
C VAL A 136 0.12 5.52 9.75
N GLY A 137 -0.40 4.30 9.91
CA GLY A 137 0.24 3.10 9.37
C GLY A 137 0.38 3.15 7.83
N SER A 138 -0.66 3.62 7.15
CA SER A 138 -0.64 3.82 5.69
C SER A 138 0.34 4.91 5.24
N SER A 139 0.48 5.98 6.02
CA SER A 139 1.44 7.05 5.74
C SER A 139 2.87 6.56 5.91
N ILE A 140 3.15 5.83 6.99
CA ILE A 140 4.46 5.21 7.24
C ILE A 140 4.80 4.22 6.12
N ARG A 141 3.86 3.37 5.73
CA ARG A 141 4.02 2.44 4.61
C ARG A 141 4.39 3.18 3.33
N ASN A 142 3.64 4.22 2.97
CA ASN A 142 3.89 4.99 1.76
C ASN A 142 5.23 5.74 1.81
N LEU A 143 5.63 6.25 2.98
CA LEU A 143 6.95 6.84 3.20
C LEU A 143 8.07 5.84 2.92
N GLY A 144 7.90 4.58 3.33
CA GLY A 144 8.83 3.50 2.99
C GLY A 144 9.03 3.35 1.48
N LEU A 145 7.96 3.37 0.69
CA LEU A 145 8.02 3.32 -0.78
C LEU A 145 8.74 4.54 -1.37
N VAL A 146 8.47 5.74 -0.84
CA VAL A 146 9.14 6.99 -1.26
C VAL A 146 10.64 6.89 -1.02
N ILE A 147 11.07 6.41 0.15
CA ILE A 147 12.50 6.23 0.48
C ILE A 147 13.16 5.20 -0.42
N ILE A 148 12.47 4.10 -0.78
CA ILE A 148 12.97 3.14 -1.77
C ILE A 148 13.19 3.83 -3.12
N GLY A 149 12.21 4.60 -3.59
CA GLY A 149 12.30 5.34 -4.85
C GLY A 149 13.44 6.36 -4.87
N ILE A 150 13.59 7.14 -3.80
CA ILE A 150 14.72 8.08 -3.64
C ILE A 150 16.05 7.33 -3.67
N GLY A 151 16.17 6.19 -2.97
CA GLY A 151 17.37 5.36 -2.98
C GLY A 151 17.77 4.92 -4.39
N LEU A 152 16.79 4.48 -5.20
CA LEU A 152 17.04 4.09 -6.58
C LEU A 152 17.48 5.25 -7.48
N ILE A 153 16.96 6.46 -7.24
CA ILE A 153 17.36 7.66 -8.00
C ILE A 153 18.80 8.05 -7.63
N LEU A 154 19.13 8.05 -6.33
CA LEU A 154 20.45 8.46 -5.84
C LEU A 154 21.55 7.45 -6.18
N GLU A 155 21.28 6.15 -6.10
CA GLU A 155 22.25 5.10 -6.47
C GLU A 155 22.57 5.10 -7.98
N LYS A 156 21.67 5.62 -8.82
CA LYS A 156 21.85 5.70 -10.27
C LYS A 156 22.58 6.96 -10.74
N SER A 157 22.97 7.87 -9.84
CA SER A 157 23.74 9.08 -10.14
C SER A 157 25.27 9.01 -9.88
N PRO A 158 26.03 7.94 -10.19
CA PRO A 158 27.49 8.01 -10.11
C PRO A 158 28.20 8.52 -11.37
N ASP A 159 27.55 8.85 -12.49
CA ASP A 159 28.24 9.37 -13.69
C ASP A 159 27.37 10.34 -14.52
N VAL A 160 27.46 11.64 -14.22
CA VAL A 160 27.27 12.75 -15.17
C VAL A 160 28.44 13.70 -15.00
#